data_AF-A0A7X8HT14-F1
#
_entry.id   AF-A0A7X8HT14-F1
#
_cell.length_a   1.000
_cell.length_b   1.000
_cell.length_c   1.000
_cell.angle_alpha   90.00
_cell.angle_beta   90.00
_cell.angle_gamma   90.00
#
_symmetry.space_group_name_H-M   'P 1'
#
loop_
_entity.id
_entity.type
_entity.pdbx_description
1 polymer ?
#
loop_
_entity_poly.entity_id
_entity_poly.type
_entity_poly.pdbx_seq_one_letter_code
_entity_poly.pdbx_strand_id
1 'polypeptide(L)'
;MKKFELNVGICAIIGISLKLLRMPGGNIVLLVTLGTLALFYYGLSFAFFNKIELKNIFKKESYKTTNTNKIIGAIGLGWALSAIIIGILHKLLFLAGTNLILLIGLIALGIILFISIIFYFRNKAAYYKRIFKRIAIYGGIGLMAYITPSSTLVDIYYRNDPAYAEIYKKVLASPDDVELRKQLELMRIGLWNPEQDENQIDELDNGD
;
A
#
# COMPACT_ATOMS: atom_id res chain seq x y z
N MET A 1 -15.30 -0.22 -16.89
CA MET A 1 -14.35 -0.60 -15.81
C MET A 1 -13.32 0.47 -15.42
N LYS A 2 -12.94 1.45 -16.28
CA LYS A 2 -12.19 2.65 -15.80
C LYS A 2 -12.91 3.40 -14.67
N LYS A 3 -14.25 3.42 -14.74
CA LYS A 3 -15.13 3.98 -13.71
C LYS A 3 -14.97 3.27 -12.36
N PHE A 4 -14.66 1.97 -12.33
CA PHE A 4 -14.47 1.23 -11.08
C PHE A 4 -13.20 1.71 -10.36
N GLU A 5 -12.06 1.72 -11.07
CA GLU A 5 -10.79 2.21 -10.53
C GLU A 5 -10.89 3.68 -10.09
N LEU A 6 -11.62 4.50 -10.84
CA LEU A 6 -11.89 5.88 -10.49
C LEU A 6 -12.74 5.99 -9.21
N ASN A 7 -13.86 5.27 -9.13
CA ASN A 7 -14.75 5.31 -7.96
C ASN A 7 -14.03 4.81 -6.71
N VAL A 8 -13.29 3.70 -6.81
CA VAL A 8 -12.51 3.17 -5.68
C VAL A 8 -11.37 4.13 -5.30
N GLY A 9 -10.73 4.77 -6.29
CA GLY A 9 -9.73 5.80 -6.05
C GLY A 9 -10.29 7.02 -5.30
N ILE A 10 -11.50 7.47 -5.65
CA ILE A 10 -12.19 8.55 -4.93
C ILE A 10 -12.50 8.13 -3.50
N CYS A 11 -13.03 6.92 -3.28
CA CYS A 11 -13.27 6.42 -1.92
C CYS A 11 -11.99 6.29 -1.10
N ALA A 12 -10.86 5.90 -1.71
CA ALA A 12 -9.57 5.86 -1.05
C ALA A 12 -9.10 7.26 -0.63
N ILE A 13 -9.27 8.28 -1.48
CA ILE A 13 -8.97 9.68 -1.14
C ILE A 13 -9.83 10.13 0.05
N ILE A 14 -11.13 9.82 0.05
CA ILE A 14 -12.03 10.11 1.19
C ILE A 14 -11.51 9.42 2.46
N GLY A 15 -11.09 8.15 2.37
CA GLY A 15 -10.49 7.41 3.49
C GLY A 15 -9.22 8.07 4.03
N ILE A 16 -8.34 8.57 3.15
CA ILE A 16 -7.14 9.32 3.53
C ILE A 16 -7.54 10.60 4.26
N SER A 17 -8.49 11.37 3.72
CA SER A 17 -8.98 12.60 4.34
C SER A 17 -9.57 12.36 5.72
N LEU A 18 -10.41 11.32 5.88
CA LEU A 18 -10.98 10.94 7.18
C LEU A 18 -9.88 10.57 8.19
N LYS A 19 -8.86 9.83 7.74
CA LYS A 19 -7.71 9.49 8.57
C LYS A 19 -6.95 10.76 8.99
N LEU A 20 -6.66 11.67 8.07
CA LEU A 20 -5.94 12.92 8.38
C LEU A 20 -6.72 13.83 9.34
N LEU A 21 -8.06 13.80 9.27
CA LEU A 21 -8.94 14.51 10.21
C LEU A 21 -9.10 13.79 11.56
N ARG A 22 -8.39 12.67 11.79
CA ARG A 22 -8.47 11.82 12.98
C ARG A 22 -9.90 11.31 13.27
N MET A 23 -10.74 11.22 12.24
CA MET A 23 -12.10 10.71 12.39
C MET A 23 -12.10 9.19 12.60
N PRO A 24 -12.93 8.67 13.52
CA PRO A 24 -13.08 7.23 13.70
C PRO A 24 -13.58 6.60 12.40
N GLY A 25 -13.01 5.45 12.02
CA GLY A 25 -13.38 4.71 10.81
C GLY A 25 -12.55 5.00 9.56
N GLY A 26 -11.69 6.03 9.55
CA GLY A 26 -10.81 6.32 8.40
C GLY A 26 -9.95 5.12 7.96
N ASN A 27 -9.36 4.41 8.93
CA ASN A 27 -8.59 3.19 8.67
C ASN A 27 -9.45 2.07 8.05
N ILE A 28 -10.72 1.93 8.48
CA ILE A 28 -11.63 0.89 7.96
C ILE A 28 -11.98 1.20 6.50
N VAL A 29 -12.30 2.46 6.20
CA VAL A 29 -12.58 2.89 4.81
C VAL A 29 -11.37 2.63 3.92
N LEU A 30 -10.17 2.97 4.36
CA LEU A 30 -8.93 2.67 3.62
C LEU A 30 -8.74 1.17 3.38
N LEU A 31 -8.91 0.36 4.42
CA LEU A 31 -8.78 -1.10 4.34
C LEU A 31 -9.76 -1.71 3.34
N VAL A 32 -11.05 -1.32 3.41
CA VAL A 32 -12.08 -1.82 2.49
C VAL A 32 -11.79 -1.38 1.06
N THR A 33 -11.48 -0.10 0.84
CA THR A 33 -11.29 0.47 -0.50
C THR A 33 -10.03 -0.07 -1.19
N LEU A 34 -8.86 0.11 -0.58
CA LEU A 34 -7.58 -0.35 -1.15
C LEU A 34 -7.48 -1.88 -1.13
N GLY A 35 -8.01 -2.55 -0.11
CA GLY A 35 -8.10 -4.01 -0.07
C GLY A 35 -8.95 -4.57 -1.20
N THR A 36 -10.13 -3.99 -1.45
CA THR A 36 -10.96 -4.39 -2.60
C THR A 36 -10.25 -4.16 -3.93
N LEU A 37 -9.54 -3.03 -4.08
CA LEU A 37 -8.77 -2.75 -5.29
C LEU A 37 -7.63 -3.76 -5.50
N ALA A 38 -6.91 -4.10 -4.43
CA ALA A 38 -5.84 -5.09 -4.47
C ALA A 38 -6.38 -6.47 -4.87
N LEU A 39 -7.44 -6.94 -4.23
CA LEU A 39 -8.08 -8.23 -4.55
C LEU A 39 -8.59 -8.25 -6.00
N PHE A 40 -9.15 -7.14 -6.48
CA PHE A 40 -9.58 -7.01 -7.86
C PHE A 40 -8.40 -7.21 -8.84
N TYR A 41 -7.27 -6.54 -8.60
CA TYR A 41 -6.08 -6.73 -9.44
C TYR A 41 -5.48 -8.12 -9.29
N TYR A 42 -5.48 -8.68 -8.09
CA TYR A 42 -4.95 -10.01 -7.84
C TYR A 42 -5.72 -11.09 -8.60
N GLY A 43 -7.05 -11.12 -8.46
CA GLY A 43 -7.89 -12.20 -9.01
C GLY A 43 -8.42 -11.96 -10.42
N LEU A 44 -8.74 -10.71 -10.79
CA LEU A 44 -9.48 -10.39 -12.01
C LEU A 44 -8.66 -9.66 -13.08
N SER A 45 -7.36 -9.45 -12.86
CA SER A 45 -6.46 -8.78 -13.81
C SER A 45 -6.43 -9.40 -15.20
N PHE A 46 -6.40 -10.73 -15.30
CA PHE A 46 -6.35 -11.43 -16.58
C PHE A 46 -7.58 -11.11 -17.44
N ALA A 47 -8.77 -11.14 -16.85
CA ALA A 47 -10.01 -10.80 -17.54
C ALA A 47 -10.04 -9.30 -17.86
N PHE A 48 -9.67 -8.48 -16.88
CA PHE A 48 -9.71 -7.03 -16.97
C PHE A 48 -8.81 -6.46 -18.08
N PHE A 49 -7.55 -6.88 -18.15
CA PHE A 49 -6.61 -6.37 -19.15
C PHE A 49 -6.89 -6.89 -20.56
N ASN A 50 -7.41 -8.12 -20.66
CA ASN A 50 -7.81 -8.72 -21.94
C ASN A 50 -9.23 -8.34 -22.41
N LYS A 51 -9.93 -7.45 -21.69
CA LYS A 51 -11.31 -6.99 -21.98
C LYS A 51 -12.35 -8.11 -21.99
N ILE A 52 -12.13 -9.15 -21.18
CA ILE A 52 -13.13 -10.20 -20.98
C ILE A 52 -14.16 -9.69 -19.97
N GLU A 53 -15.44 -9.75 -20.34
CA GLU A 53 -16.53 -9.38 -19.44
C GLU A 53 -16.67 -10.39 -18.30
N LEU A 54 -16.93 -9.92 -17.08
CA LEU A 54 -17.01 -10.79 -15.89
C LEU A 54 -18.02 -11.94 -16.07
N LYS A 55 -19.17 -11.67 -16.70
CA LYS A 55 -20.21 -12.67 -17.00
C LYS A 55 -19.78 -13.78 -17.97
N ASN A 56 -18.69 -13.56 -18.70
CA ASN A 56 -18.19 -14.50 -19.71
C ASN A 56 -16.85 -15.13 -19.30
N ILE A 57 -16.35 -14.91 -18.06
CA ILE A 57 -15.09 -15.48 -17.59
C ILE A 57 -15.10 -17.01 -17.66
N PHE A 58 -16.23 -17.66 -17.40
CA PHE A 58 -16.33 -19.12 -17.45
C PHE A 58 -16.54 -19.68 -18.86
N LYS A 59 -16.69 -18.81 -19.88
CA LYS A 59 -16.92 -19.24 -21.27
C LYS A 59 -15.60 -19.35 -22.03
N LYS A 60 -15.25 -20.59 -22.44
CA LYS A 60 -14.04 -20.87 -23.24
C LYS A 60 -13.93 -20.03 -24.51
N GLU A 61 -15.07 -19.65 -25.09
CA GLU A 61 -15.13 -18.81 -26.30
C GLU A 61 -14.53 -17.42 -26.12
N SER A 62 -14.60 -16.86 -24.91
CA SER A 62 -14.05 -15.53 -24.61
C SER A 62 -12.52 -15.49 -24.62
N TYR A 63 -11.87 -16.65 -24.67
CA TYR A 63 -10.41 -16.78 -24.73
C TYR A 63 -9.88 -17.04 -26.14
N LYS A 64 -10.75 -17.34 -27.13
CA LYS A 64 -10.32 -17.69 -28.51
C LYS A 64 -9.49 -16.59 -29.19
N THR A 65 -9.70 -15.33 -28.83
CA THR A 65 -8.97 -14.17 -29.38
C THR A 65 -7.76 -13.74 -28.52
N THR A 66 -7.50 -14.42 -27.41
CA THR A 66 -6.50 -14.01 -26.42
C THR A 66 -5.33 -14.98 -26.41
N ASN A 67 -4.13 -14.47 -26.69
CA ASN A 67 -2.89 -15.24 -26.63
C ASN A 67 -2.53 -15.56 -25.18
N THR A 68 -2.14 -16.80 -24.88
CA THR A 68 -1.68 -17.28 -23.57
C THR A 68 -0.65 -16.36 -22.91
N ASN A 69 0.30 -15.82 -23.69
CA ASN A 69 1.32 -14.91 -23.17
C ASN A 69 0.72 -13.60 -22.63
N LYS A 70 -0.39 -13.12 -23.22
CA LYS A 70 -1.11 -11.94 -22.71
C LYS A 70 -1.86 -12.26 -21.42
N ILE A 71 -2.34 -13.48 -21.26
CA ILE A 71 -3.01 -13.93 -20.02
C ILE A 71 -1.97 -13.99 -18.89
N ILE A 72 -0.85 -14.68 -19.11
CA ILE A 72 0.23 -14.79 -18.12
C ILE A 72 0.77 -13.41 -17.74
N GLY A 73 1.06 -12.55 -18.73
CA GLY A 73 1.51 -11.19 -18.47
C GLY A 73 0.47 -10.33 -17.73
N ALA A 74 -0.81 -10.55 -17.99
CA ALA A 74 -1.89 -9.85 -17.28
C ALA A 74 -2.00 -10.29 -15.80
N ILE A 75 -1.84 -11.59 -15.51
CA ILE A 75 -1.81 -12.11 -14.14
C ILE A 75 -0.61 -11.52 -13.39
N GLY A 76 0.59 -11.60 -13.98
CA GLY A 76 1.79 -11.01 -13.39
C GLY A 76 1.63 -9.52 -13.10
N LEU A 77 1.02 -8.76 -14.03
CA LEU A 77 0.74 -7.34 -13.82
C LEU A 77 -0.27 -7.12 -12.70
N GLY A 78 -1.28 -7.97 -12.60
CA GLY A 78 -2.23 -7.96 -11.50
C GLY A 78 -1.57 -8.15 -10.14
N TRP A 79 -0.67 -9.12 -10.02
CA TRP A 79 0.09 -9.36 -8.79
C TRP A 79 1.00 -8.19 -8.43
N ALA A 80 1.75 -7.65 -9.39
CA ALA A 80 2.61 -6.49 -9.14
C ALA A 80 1.80 -5.26 -8.67
N LEU A 81 0.68 -4.96 -9.33
CA LEU A 81 -0.19 -3.85 -8.94
C LEU A 81 -0.85 -4.09 -7.58
N SER A 82 -1.31 -5.32 -7.30
CA SER A 82 -1.86 -5.69 -6.00
C SER A 82 -0.84 -5.51 -4.88
N ALA A 83 0.40 -5.95 -5.07
CA ALA A 83 1.47 -5.79 -4.08
C ALA A 83 1.75 -4.31 -3.79
N ILE A 84 1.78 -3.46 -4.82
CA ILE A 84 1.93 -2.01 -4.64
C ILE A 84 0.76 -1.42 -3.85
N ILE A 85 -0.48 -1.78 -4.17
CA ILE A 85 -1.67 -1.26 -3.47
C ILE A 85 -1.69 -1.72 -2.01
N ILE A 86 -1.36 -2.98 -1.73
CA ILE A 86 -1.24 -3.50 -0.35
C ILE A 86 -0.11 -2.78 0.39
N GLY A 87 1.04 -2.56 -0.24
CA GLY A 87 2.14 -1.81 0.33
C GLY A 87 1.74 -0.37 0.69
N ILE A 88 1.02 0.32 -0.20
CA ILE A 88 0.47 1.66 0.09
C ILE A 88 -0.51 1.59 1.27
N LEU A 89 -1.40 0.59 1.29
CA LEU A 89 -2.35 0.39 2.39
C LEU A 89 -1.62 0.17 3.72
N HIS A 90 -0.61 -0.70 3.77
CA HIS A 90 0.21 -0.92 4.96
C HIS A 90 0.88 0.38 5.43
N LYS A 91 1.37 1.19 4.50
CA LYS A 91 1.98 2.48 4.81
C LYS A 91 0.98 3.44 5.45
N LEU A 92 -0.20 3.52 4.84
CA LEU A 92 -1.28 4.37 5.34
C LEU A 92 -1.83 3.87 6.66
N LEU A 93 -1.77 2.58 6.97
CA LEU A 93 -2.20 2.00 8.25
C LEU A 93 -1.11 2.00 9.33
N PHE A 94 0.10 2.46 8.99
CA PHE A 94 1.28 2.36 9.86
C PHE A 94 1.59 0.92 10.28
N LEU A 95 1.63 0.01 9.32
CA LEU A 95 2.00 -1.39 9.56
C LEU A 95 3.49 -1.61 9.28
N ALA A 96 4.12 -2.47 10.07
CA ALA A 96 5.49 -2.92 9.86
C ALA A 96 5.65 -3.68 8.52
N GLY A 97 6.88 -3.76 8.02
CA GLY A 97 7.20 -4.47 6.76
C GLY A 97 6.73 -3.78 5.47
N THR A 98 6.15 -2.59 5.56
CA THR A 98 5.63 -1.81 4.42
C THR A 98 6.61 -1.67 3.25
N ASN A 99 7.86 -1.28 3.54
CA ASN A 99 8.85 -0.98 2.48
C ASN A 99 9.24 -2.23 1.69
N LEU A 100 9.27 -3.41 2.34
CA LEU A 100 9.60 -4.68 1.68
C LEU A 100 8.51 -5.07 0.68
N ILE A 101 7.23 -4.95 1.06
CA ILE A 101 6.09 -5.25 0.17
C ILE A 101 6.08 -4.29 -1.04
N LEU A 102 6.29 -3.00 -0.80
CA LEU A 102 6.38 -2.00 -1.87
C LEU A 102 7.55 -2.29 -2.82
N LEU A 103 8.73 -2.63 -2.28
CA LEU A 103 9.92 -2.95 -3.07
C LEU A 103 9.67 -4.16 -3.98
N ILE A 104 9.13 -5.25 -3.43
CA ILE A 104 8.79 -6.45 -4.22
C ILE A 104 7.81 -6.11 -5.35
N GLY A 105 6.77 -5.33 -5.03
CA GLY A 105 5.79 -4.88 -6.01
C GLY A 105 6.41 -4.03 -7.13
N LEU A 106 7.29 -3.09 -6.77
CA LEU A 106 7.98 -2.21 -7.73
C LEU A 106 8.98 -2.98 -8.61
N ILE A 107 9.74 -3.92 -8.05
CA ILE A 107 10.64 -4.79 -8.82
C ILE A 107 9.83 -5.62 -9.83
N ALA A 108 8.77 -6.28 -9.38
CA ALA A 108 7.88 -7.05 -10.25
C ALA A 108 7.28 -6.18 -11.36
N LEU A 109 6.85 -4.96 -11.04
CA LEU A 109 6.34 -4.00 -12.02
C LEU A 109 7.41 -3.60 -13.04
N GLY A 110 8.66 -3.41 -12.60
CA GLY A 110 9.80 -3.10 -13.45
C GLY A 110 10.11 -4.22 -14.45
N ILE A 111 10.11 -5.48 -14.00
CA ILE A 111 10.28 -6.66 -14.86
C ILE A 111 9.18 -6.71 -15.93
N ILE A 112 7.92 -6.48 -15.53
CA ILE A 112 6.78 -6.50 -16.44
C ILE A 112 6.82 -5.34 -17.43
N LEU A 113 7.25 -4.16 -16.99
CA LEU A 113 7.45 -3.00 -17.84
C LEU A 113 8.51 -3.30 -18.91
N PHE A 114 9.65 -3.86 -18.50
CA PHE A 114 10.74 -4.22 -19.41
C PHE A 114 10.28 -5.22 -20.48
N ILE A 115 9.64 -6.33 -20.07
CA ILE A 115 9.08 -7.32 -21.01
C ILE A 115 8.05 -6.66 -21.93
N SER A 116 7.14 -5.85 -21.38
CA SER A 116 6.09 -5.18 -22.15
C SER A 116 6.64 -4.21 -23.20
N ILE A 117 7.77 -3.53 -22.91
CA ILE A 117 8.46 -2.66 -23.87
C ILE A 117 8.99 -3.47 -25.05
N ILE A 118 9.68 -4.59 -24.80
CA ILE A 118 10.20 -5.47 -25.85
C ILE A 118 9.07 -5.94 -26.78
N PHE A 119 7.96 -6.42 -26.20
CA PHE A 119 6.82 -6.88 -26.99
C PHE A 119 6.05 -5.75 -27.70
N TYR A 120 6.05 -4.55 -27.13
CA TYR A 120 5.45 -3.37 -27.75
C TYR A 120 6.20 -2.98 -29.02
N PHE A 121 7.53 -2.97 -29.02
CA PHE A 121 8.30 -2.65 -30.22
C PHE A 121 8.08 -3.65 -31.36
N ARG A 122 7.81 -4.93 -31.04
CA ARG A 122 7.52 -5.96 -32.04
C ARG A 122 6.12 -5.87 -32.63
N ASN A 123 5.09 -5.62 -31.81
CA ASN A 123 3.69 -5.75 -32.24
C ASN A 123 2.90 -4.44 -32.27
N LYS A 124 3.41 -3.35 -31.69
CA LYS A 124 2.78 -2.01 -31.54
C LYS A 124 1.31 -2.02 -31.07
N ALA A 125 0.90 -3.08 -30.39
CA ALA A 125 -0.50 -3.30 -30.05
C ALA A 125 -1.00 -2.28 -29.01
N ALA A 126 -2.23 -1.79 -29.19
CA ALA A 126 -2.91 -0.89 -28.23
C ALA A 126 -3.09 -1.52 -26.82
N TYR A 127 -2.90 -2.83 -26.70
CA TYR A 127 -2.82 -3.54 -25.43
C TYR A 127 -1.71 -2.98 -24.52
N TYR A 128 -0.48 -2.86 -25.02
CA TYR A 128 0.67 -2.43 -24.22
C TYR A 128 0.58 -0.95 -23.83
N LYS A 129 0.05 -0.09 -24.71
CA LYS A 129 -0.19 1.34 -24.37
C LYS A 129 -1.09 1.48 -23.13
N ARG A 130 -2.12 0.63 -23.00
CA ARG A 130 -3.01 0.63 -21.82
C ARG A 130 -2.29 0.15 -20.57
N ILE A 131 -1.43 -0.86 -20.68
CA ILE A 131 -0.59 -1.34 -19.58
C ILE A 131 0.36 -0.24 -19.11
N PHE A 132 1.08 0.42 -20.02
CA PHE A 132 2.03 1.48 -19.67
C PHE A 132 1.37 2.63 -18.91
N LYS A 133 0.16 3.07 -19.32
CA LYS A 133 -0.57 4.11 -18.57
C LYS A 133 -0.84 3.70 -17.13
N ARG A 134 -1.14 2.42 -16.88
CA ARG A 134 -1.41 1.90 -15.52
C ARG A 134 -0.13 1.79 -14.71
N ILE A 135 0.93 1.25 -15.32
CA ILE A 135 2.25 1.19 -14.72
C ILE A 135 2.71 2.60 -14.33
N ALA A 136 2.51 3.60 -15.18
CA ALA A 136 2.88 4.98 -14.86
C ALA A 136 2.09 5.53 -13.65
N ILE A 137 0.79 5.30 -13.58
CA ILE A 137 -0.05 5.78 -12.47
C ILE A 137 0.30 5.07 -11.15
N TYR A 138 0.17 3.74 -11.12
CA TYR A 138 0.36 2.98 -9.87
C TYR A 138 1.83 2.81 -9.50
N GLY A 139 2.71 2.68 -10.49
CA GLY A 139 4.16 2.68 -10.26
C GLY A 139 4.66 4.04 -9.79
N GLY A 140 4.14 5.15 -10.33
CA GLY A 140 4.46 6.49 -9.84
C GLY A 140 4.02 6.71 -8.40
N ILE A 141 2.76 6.39 -8.07
CA ILE A 141 2.22 6.49 -6.70
C ILE A 141 2.97 5.53 -5.76
N GLY A 142 3.24 4.30 -6.20
CA GLY A 142 3.98 3.31 -5.42
C GLY A 142 5.42 3.72 -5.15
N LEU A 143 6.10 4.33 -6.13
CA LEU A 143 7.45 4.86 -5.97
C LEU A 143 7.49 6.06 -5.02
N MET A 144 6.54 7.00 -5.14
CA MET A 144 6.39 8.09 -4.19
C MET A 144 6.19 7.55 -2.78
N ALA A 145 5.27 6.59 -2.61
CA ALA A 145 5.02 5.95 -1.33
C ALA A 145 6.25 5.20 -0.79
N TYR A 146 7.07 4.59 -1.66
CA TYR A 146 8.30 3.93 -1.24
C TYR A 146 9.34 4.92 -0.70
N ILE A 147 9.55 6.03 -1.41
CA ILE A 147 10.54 7.05 -1.05
C ILE A 147 10.14 7.80 0.23
N THR A 148 8.84 8.04 0.47
CA THR A 148 8.36 8.69 1.70
C THR A 148 8.63 7.79 2.92
N PRO A 149 9.39 8.22 3.94
CA PRO A 149 9.57 7.42 5.15
C PRO A 149 8.25 7.23 5.92
N SER A 150 8.06 6.06 6.54
CA SER A 150 6.88 5.83 7.40
C SER A 150 6.87 6.78 8.60
N SER A 151 8.05 7.13 9.12
CA SER A 151 8.23 8.12 10.20
C SER A 151 7.62 9.48 9.85
N THR A 152 7.84 9.99 8.64
CA THR A 152 7.26 11.26 8.19
C THR A 152 5.74 11.25 8.26
N LEU A 153 5.09 10.13 7.91
CA LEU A 153 3.64 10.02 7.99
C LEU A 153 3.13 9.94 9.44
N VAL A 154 3.89 9.29 10.32
CA VAL A 154 3.60 9.23 11.77
C VAL A 154 3.70 10.63 12.37
N ASP A 155 4.76 11.38 12.05
CA ASP A 155 4.98 12.75 12.54
C ASP A 155 3.88 13.71 12.05
N ILE A 156 3.41 13.55 10.80
CA ILE A 156 2.27 14.33 10.29
C ILE A 156 0.98 13.98 11.04
N TYR A 157 0.73 12.70 11.28
CA TYR A 157 -0.51 12.23 11.91
C TYR A 157 -0.57 12.57 13.40
N TYR A 158 0.53 12.41 14.12
CA TYR A 158 0.68 12.70 15.56
C TYR A 158 1.38 14.05 15.82
N ARG A 159 1.26 15.03 14.91
CA ARG A 159 1.91 16.35 15.05
C ARG A 159 1.65 17.04 16.40
N ASN A 160 0.46 16.85 16.97
CA ASN A 160 0.08 17.46 18.25
C ASN A 160 0.58 16.67 19.48
N ASP A 161 1.21 15.52 19.29
CA ASP A 161 1.71 14.64 20.34
C ASP A 161 3.05 14.01 19.91
N PRO A 162 4.15 14.79 20.00
CA PRO A 162 5.45 14.35 19.51
C PRO A 162 6.02 13.17 20.30
N ALA A 163 5.77 13.09 21.62
CA ALA A 163 6.22 11.98 22.46
C ALA A 163 5.59 10.66 22.02
N TYR A 164 4.27 10.66 21.78
CA TYR A 164 3.59 9.50 21.22
C TYR A 164 4.13 9.12 19.83
N ALA A 165 4.41 10.12 18.98
CA ALA A 165 4.95 9.90 17.65
C ALA A 165 6.32 9.19 17.69
N GLU A 166 7.20 9.56 18.61
CA GLU A 166 8.52 8.94 18.76
C GLU A 166 8.45 7.48 19.17
N ILE A 167 7.65 7.16 20.19
CA ILE A 167 7.53 5.79 20.68
C ILE A 167 6.84 4.93 19.63
N TYR A 168 5.85 5.49 18.92
CA TYR A 168 5.23 4.81 17.79
C TYR A 168 6.26 4.48 16.69
N LYS A 169 7.18 5.39 16.36
CA LYS A 169 8.27 5.14 15.40
C LYS A 169 9.20 4.02 15.89
N LYS A 170 9.52 3.97 17.18
CA LYS A 170 10.34 2.89 17.77
C LYS A 170 9.65 1.53 17.65
N VAL A 171 8.35 1.45 17.95
CA VAL A 171 7.55 0.22 17.77
C VAL A 171 7.51 -0.23 16.31
N LEU A 172 7.44 0.71 15.35
CA LEU A 172 7.48 0.35 13.92
C LEU A 172 8.83 -0.22 13.48
N ALA A 173 9.94 0.25 14.08
CA ALA A 173 11.28 -0.24 13.79
C ALA A 173 11.55 -1.61 14.42
N SER A 174 11.01 -1.82 15.63
CA SER A 174 11.17 -3.04 16.42
C SER A 174 9.81 -3.63 16.78
N PRO A 175 9.06 -4.18 15.81
CA PRO A 175 7.71 -4.65 16.06
C PRO A 175 7.65 -5.77 17.08
N ASP A 176 8.70 -6.58 17.27
CA ASP A 176 8.69 -7.71 18.21
C ASP A 176 9.09 -7.33 19.65
N ASP A 177 9.40 -6.06 19.90
CA ASP A 177 9.73 -5.55 21.23
C ASP A 177 8.47 -5.34 22.07
N VAL A 178 8.31 -6.19 23.09
CA VAL A 178 7.15 -6.19 23.99
C VAL A 178 7.12 -4.93 24.87
N GLU A 179 8.28 -4.42 25.27
CA GLU A 179 8.37 -3.28 26.19
C GLU A 179 7.97 -1.98 25.48
N LEU A 180 8.46 -1.77 24.25
CA LEU A 180 8.04 -0.62 23.43
C LEU A 180 6.53 -0.63 23.15
N ARG A 181 5.93 -1.81 22.92
CA ARG A 181 4.48 -1.94 22.74
C ARG A 181 3.72 -1.58 24.01
N LYS A 182 4.21 -2.02 25.17
CA LYS A 182 3.62 -1.72 26.47
C LYS A 182 3.68 -0.22 26.76
N GLN A 183 4.83 0.42 26.54
CA GLN A 183 4.98 1.88 26.68
C GLN A 183 4.00 2.63 25.78
N LEU A 184 3.88 2.24 24.51
CA LEU A 184 2.92 2.84 23.58
C LEU A 184 1.46 2.68 24.05
N GLU A 185 1.11 1.52 24.60
CA GLU A 185 -0.22 1.25 25.13
C GLU A 185 -0.51 2.09 26.39
N LEU A 186 0.46 2.21 27.30
CA LEU A 186 0.34 3.05 28.49
C LEU A 186 0.16 4.54 28.12
N MET A 187 0.89 5.02 27.11
CA MET A 187 0.71 6.36 26.52
C MET A 187 -0.70 6.55 25.98
N ARG A 188 -1.21 5.56 25.24
CA ARG A 188 -2.54 5.61 24.63
C ARG A 188 -3.66 5.74 25.68
N ILE A 189 -3.49 5.13 26.85
CA ILE A 189 -4.45 5.20 27.97
C ILE A 189 -4.13 6.31 28.98
N GLY A 190 -3.09 7.12 28.72
CA GLY A 190 -2.70 8.27 29.53
C GLY A 190 -2.01 7.94 30.86
N LEU A 191 -1.51 6.71 31.01
CA LEU A 191 -0.85 6.23 32.24
C LEU A 191 0.68 6.37 32.22
N TRP A 192 1.27 6.76 31.09
CA TRP A 192 2.71 6.95 30.95
C TRP A 192 3.04 8.43 30.71
N ASN A 193 4.03 8.95 31.43
CA ASN A 193 4.49 10.32 31.30
C ASN A 193 6.02 10.35 31.07
N PRO A 194 6.47 10.72 29.86
CA PRO A 194 7.90 10.69 29.50
C PRO A 194 8.74 11.56 30.44
N GLU A 195 8.22 12.74 30.79
CA GLU A 195 8.95 13.72 31.60
C GLU A 195 9.12 13.27 33.05
N GLN A 196 8.17 12.50 33.59
CA GLN A 196 8.29 11.97 34.96
C GLN A 196 9.21 10.75 35.01
N ASP A 197 9.14 9.89 34.00
CA ASP A 197 9.91 8.65 33.97
C ASP A 197 11.39 8.90 33.62
N GLU A 198 11.73 9.84 32.73
CA GLU A 198 13.13 10.23 32.46
C GLU A 198 13.80 10.83 33.71
N ASN A 199 13.10 11.72 34.42
CA ASN A 199 13.65 12.32 35.65
C ASN A 199 13.89 11.28 36.76
N GLN A 200 13.06 10.23 36.87
CA GLN A 200 13.31 9.14 37.82
C GLN A 200 14.53 8.29 37.46
N ILE A 201 14.79 8.10 36.16
CA ILE A 201 15.98 7.36 35.69
C ILE A 201 17.24 8.18 35.94
N ASP A 202 17.20 9.49 35.70
CA ASP A 202 18.33 10.40 35.95
C ASP A 202 18.60 10.59 37.45
N GLU A 203 17.58 10.58 38.32
CA GLU A 203 17.77 10.60 39.78
C GLU A 203 18.40 9.32 40.33
N LEU A 204 18.19 8.17 39.67
CA LEU A 204 18.82 6.91 40.03
C LEU A 204 20.28 6.82 39.58
N ASP A 205 20.65 7.49 38.47
CA ASP A 205 22.01 7.46 37.91
C ASP A 205 22.91 8.57 38.50
N ASN A 206 22.34 9.66 39.03
CA ASN A 206 23.07 10.73 39.71
C ASN A 206 23.09 10.58 41.26
N GLY A 207 22.61 9.45 41.77
CA GLY A 207 22.49 9.14 43.20
C GLY A 207 23.68 8.41 43.84
N ASP A 208 24.79 8.23 43.12
CA ASP A 208 26.05 7.62 43.60
C ASP A 208 27.13 8.66 43.94
#